data_AF-A0A543I181-F1
#
_entry.id   AF-A0A543I181-F1
#
_cell.length_a   1.000
_cell.length_b   1.000
_cell.length_c   1.000
_cell.angle_alpha   90.00
_cell.angle_beta   90.00
_cell.angle_gamma   90.00
#
_symmetry.space_group_name_H-M   'P 1'
#
loop_
_entity.id
_entity.type
_entity.pdbx_description
1 polymer ?
#
loop_
_entity_poly.entity_id
_entity_poly.type
_entity_poly.pdbx_seq_one_letter_code
_entity_poly.pdbx_strand_id
1 'polypeptide(L)'
;MAGKGKVAIAVTAVKLGVKYGPQVWVATQAVREPVKEAVGKAMSSEKARRSALAHAKSLAEGSILKVYKGDASHWVVFSADEPVTVYPPTDMPLSTLLERADLTKRIRADEKVKPTDRAKDAATAALRRGKPNQVN
;
A
#
# COMPACT_ATOMS: atom_id res chain seq x y z
N MET A 1 -5.03 53.84 4.57
CA MET A 1 -5.36 53.14 3.29
C MET A 1 -4.86 51.68 3.31
N ALA A 2 -5.41 50.81 4.17
CA ALA A 2 -4.89 49.43 4.37
C ALA A 2 -5.78 48.30 3.79
N GLY A 3 -6.94 48.62 3.22
CA GLY A 3 -7.90 47.62 2.71
C GLY A 3 -7.76 47.25 1.23
N LYS A 4 -7.14 48.09 0.40
CA LYS A 4 -7.15 47.92 -1.07
C LYS A 4 -6.25 46.78 -1.57
N GLY A 5 -5.12 46.50 -0.90
CA GLY A 5 -4.19 45.45 -1.31
C GLY A 5 -4.73 44.03 -1.12
N LYS A 6 -5.47 43.77 -0.03
CA LYS A 6 -6.05 42.44 0.25
C LYS A 6 -7.19 42.08 -0.71
N VAL A 7 -7.98 43.08 -1.10
CA VAL A 7 -9.07 42.91 -2.07
C VAL A 7 -8.52 42.63 -3.47
N ALA A 8 -7.44 43.30 -3.89
CA ALA A 8 -6.81 43.04 -5.19
C ALA A 8 -6.24 41.60 -5.29
N ILE A 9 -5.65 41.08 -4.21
CA ILE A 9 -5.12 39.71 -4.17
C ILE A 9 -6.27 38.69 -4.23
N ALA A 10 -7.35 38.91 -3.49
CA ALA A 10 -8.53 38.04 -3.52
C ALA A 10 -9.18 38.00 -4.91
N VAL A 11 -9.36 39.16 -5.56
CA VAL A 11 -9.93 39.24 -6.91
C VAL A 11 -9.04 38.56 -7.95
N THR A 12 -7.72 38.66 -7.81
CA THR A 12 -6.77 38.03 -8.74
C THR A 12 -6.75 36.51 -8.56
N ALA A 13 -6.79 36.02 -7.32
CA ALA A 13 -6.86 34.59 -7.01
C ALA A 13 -8.15 33.95 -7.55
N VAL A 14 -9.29 34.63 -7.43
CA VAL A 14 -10.57 34.17 -8.01
C VAL A 14 -10.50 34.12 -9.53
N LYS A 15 -9.98 35.16 -10.19
CA LYS A 15 -9.84 35.19 -11.66
C LYS A 15 -8.89 34.10 -12.18
N LEU A 16 -7.80 33.81 -11.47
CA LEU A 16 -6.89 32.72 -11.81
C LEU A 16 -7.54 31.35 -11.61
N GLY A 17 -8.30 31.15 -10.53
CA GLY A 17 -9.04 29.93 -10.27
C GLY A 17 -10.11 29.62 -11.32
N VAL A 18 -10.80 30.64 -11.84
CA VAL A 18 -11.80 30.48 -12.92
C VAL A 18 -11.13 30.18 -14.27
N LYS A 19 -9.97 30.78 -14.57
CA LYS A 19 -9.31 30.63 -15.87
C LYS A 19 -8.63 29.26 -16.06
N TYR A 20 -8.09 28.68 -14.99
CA TYR A 20 -7.37 27.40 -15.05
C TYR A 20 -8.10 26.25 -14.33
N GLY A 21 -9.18 26.57 -13.59
CA GLY A 21 -9.95 25.59 -12.83
C GLY A 21 -10.50 24.45 -13.69
N PRO A 22 -11.13 24.71 -14.86
CA PRO A 22 -11.70 23.64 -15.68
C PRO A 22 -10.66 22.65 -16.23
N GLN A 23 -9.52 23.12 -16.75
CA GLN A 23 -8.51 22.20 -17.32
C GLN A 23 -7.84 21.33 -16.23
N VAL A 24 -7.57 21.92 -15.06
CA VAL A 24 -7.02 21.18 -13.91
C VAL A 24 -8.05 20.18 -13.38
N TRP A 25 -9.33 20.57 -13.27
CA TRP A 25 -10.39 19.69 -12.79
C TRP A 25 -10.59 18.48 -13.70
N VAL A 26 -10.61 18.66 -15.03
CA VAL A 26 -10.75 17.55 -16.00
C VAL A 26 -9.54 16.60 -15.95
N ALA A 27 -8.31 17.13 -15.89
CA ALA A 27 -7.11 16.31 -15.71
C ALA A 27 -7.13 15.53 -14.37
N THR A 28 -7.66 16.14 -13.31
CA THR A 28 -7.79 15.50 -11.99
C THR A 28 -8.86 14.40 -11.99
N GLN A 29 -9.94 14.55 -12.75
CA GLN A 29 -10.99 13.53 -12.88
C GLN A 29 -10.49 12.30 -13.65
N ALA A 30 -9.73 12.47 -14.73
CA ALA A 30 -9.14 11.36 -15.47
C ALA A 30 -8.12 10.55 -14.63
N VAL A 31 -7.47 11.19 -13.65
CA VAL A 31 -6.54 10.54 -12.71
C VAL A 31 -7.26 9.86 -11.54
N ARG A 32 -8.52 10.21 -11.24
CA ARG A 32 -9.22 9.74 -10.04
C ARG A 32 -9.56 8.25 -10.04
N GLU A 33 -9.96 7.69 -11.17
CA GLU A 33 -10.31 6.26 -11.26
C GLU A 33 -9.13 5.32 -10.99
N PRO A 34 -7.96 5.45 -11.65
CA PRO A 34 -6.81 4.61 -11.35
C PRO A 34 -6.24 4.83 -9.94
N VAL A 35 -6.37 6.05 -9.40
CA VAL A 35 -5.96 6.35 -8.01
C VAL A 35 -6.87 5.69 -6.99
N LYS A 36 -8.19 5.64 -7.22
CA LYS A 36 -9.14 4.97 -6.31
C LYS A 36 -8.87 3.47 -6.19
N GLU A 37 -8.59 2.79 -7.29
CA GLU A 37 -8.27 1.36 -7.28
C GLU A 37 -6.93 1.08 -6.59
N ALA A 38 -5.90 1.88 -6.89
CA ALA A 38 -4.59 1.75 -6.25
C ALA A 38 -4.64 2.03 -4.74
N VAL A 39 -5.48 2.99 -4.30
CA VAL A 39 -5.73 3.29 -2.89
C VAL A 39 -6.52 2.16 -2.22
N GLY A 40 -7.54 1.60 -2.89
CA GLY A 40 -8.28 0.43 -2.40
C GLY A 40 -7.38 -0.81 -2.21
N LYS A 41 -6.50 -1.09 -3.17
CA LYS A 41 -5.51 -2.17 -3.07
C LYS A 41 -4.49 -1.95 -1.95
N ALA A 42 -4.05 -0.71 -1.72
CA ALA A 42 -3.15 -0.39 -0.61
C ALA A 42 -3.84 -0.55 0.76
N MET A 43 -5.07 -0.07 0.89
CA MET A 43 -5.85 -0.17 2.12
C MET A 43 -6.20 -1.62 2.46
N SER A 44 -6.59 -2.42 1.47
CA SER A 44 -6.87 -3.86 1.65
C SER A 44 -5.61 -4.63 2.04
N SER A 45 -4.45 -4.32 1.44
CA SER A 45 -3.15 -4.90 1.84
C SER A 45 -2.79 -4.59 3.29
N GLU A 46 -3.03 -3.37 3.77
CA GLU A 46 -2.75 -2.98 5.17
C GLU A 46 -3.72 -3.65 6.14
N LYS A 47 -5.01 -3.75 5.79
CA LYS A 47 -6.00 -4.50 6.58
C LYS A 47 -5.60 -5.97 6.68
N ALA A 48 -5.25 -6.61 5.56
CA ALA A 48 -4.80 -7.99 5.52
C ALA A 48 -3.55 -8.21 6.39
N ARG A 49 -2.58 -7.28 6.34
CA ARG A 49 -1.40 -7.31 7.20
C ARG A 49 -1.76 -7.29 8.68
N ARG A 50 -2.68 -6.39 9.08
CA ARG A 50 -3.12 -6.28 10.48
C ARG A 50 -3.83 -7.55 10.95
N SER A 51 -4.70 -8.12 10.12
CA SER A 51 -5.35 -9.40 10.41
C SER A 51 -4.34 -10.53 10.55
N ALA A 52 -3.37 -10.63 9.65
CA ALA A 52 -2.30 -11.61 9.73
C ALA A 52 -1.45 -11.45 11.00
N LEU A 53 -1.05 -10.22 11.35
CA LEU A 53 -0.31 -9.96 12.59
C LEU A 53 -1.13 -10.30 13.83
N ALA A 54 -2.42 -9.96 13.86
CA ALA A 54 -3.29 -10.26 14.99
C ALA A 54 -3.41 -11.78 15.19
N HIS A 55 -3.53 -12.54 14.11
CA HIS A 55 -3.55 -14.01 14.17
C HIS A 55 -2.18 -14.56 14.60
N ALA A 56 -1.08 -14.07 14.03
CA ALA A 56 0.26 -14.50 14.42
C ALA A 56 0.52 -14.30 15.94
N LYS A 57 -0.01 -13.23 16.54
CA LYS A 57 0.11 -12.98 17.99
C LYS A 57 -0.54 -14.03 18.88
N SER A 58 -1.52 -14.79 18.39
CA SER A 58 -2.15 -15.87 19.16
C SER A 58 -1.48 -17.23 18.98
N LEU A 59 -0.43 -17.32 18.16
CA LEU A 59 0.30 -18.56 17.86
C LEU A 59 1.63 -18.61 18.60
N ALA A 60 2.08 -19.83 18.93
CA ALA A 60 3.43 -20.06 19.43
C ALA A 60 4.44 -19.70 18.33
N GLU A 61 5.41 -18.85 18.68
CA GLU A 61 6.41 -18.32 17.73
C GLU A 61 5.81 -17.74 16.43
N GLY A 62 4.70 -17.03 16.57
CA GLY A 62 3.97 -16.48 15.45
C GLY A 62 4.79 -15.51 14.60
N SER A 63 4.74 -15.68 13.29
CA SER A 63 5.32 -14.75 12.32
C SER A 63 4.47 -14.63 11.06
N ILE A 64 4.73 -13.60 10.26
CA ILE A 64 4.06 -13.39 8.98
C ILE A 64 5.07 -13.16 7.85
N LEU A 65 4.72 -13.58 6.63
CA LEU A 65 5.51 -13.34 5.43
C LEU A 65 4.64 -12.70 4.34
N LYS A 66 5.14 -11.62 3.76
CA LYS A 66 4.51 -11.01 2.58
C LYS A 66 4.93 -11.76 1.32
N VAL A 67 3.94 -12.26 0.60
CA VAL A 67 4.10 -12.93 -0.69
C VAL A 67 3.29 -12.16 -1.74
N TYR A 68 3.78 -12.16 -2.98
CA TYR A 68 3.06 -11.60 -4.11
C TYR A 68 2.65 -12.70 -5.08
N LYS A 69 1.40 -12.67 -5.51
CA LYS A 69 0.91 -13.49 -6.62
C LYS A 69 0.14 -12.60 -7.58
N GLY A 70 0.66 -12.47 -8.80
CA GLY A 70 0.16 -11.48 -9.75
C GLY A 70 0.32 -10.06 -9.20
N ASP A 71 -0.78 -9.31 -9.17
CA ASP A 71 -0.84 -7.94 -8.67
C ASP A 71 -1.29 -7.85 -7.19
N ALA A 72 -1.61 -8.99 -6.56
CA ALA A 72 -2.12 -9.05 -5.20
C ALA A 72 -1.02 -9.46 -4.19
N SER A 73 -1.00 -8.77 -3.06
CA SER A 73 -0.18 -9.13 -1.91
C SER A 73 -0.95 -10.00 -0.92
N HIS A 74 -0.34 -11.11 -0.53
CA HIS A 74 -0.85 -12.05 0.45
C HIS A 74 0.11 -12.09 1.65
N TRP A 75 -0.44 -12.25 2.86
CA TRP A 75 0.29 -12.33 4.11
C TRP A 75 0.08 -13.72 4.69
N VAL A 76 1.08 -14.57 4.52
CA VAL A 76 1.06 -15.93 5.07
C VAL A 76 1.44 -15.86 6.54
N VAL A 77 0.69 -16.52 7.40
CA VAL A 77 0.92 -16.63 8.85
C VAL A 77 1.59 -17.96 9.15
N PHE A 78 2.58 -17.93 10.02
CA PHE A 78 3.35 -19.08 10.46
C PHE A 78 3.24 -19.26 11.98
N SER A 79 3.30 -20.51 12.42
CA SER A 79 3.67 -20.88 13.78
C SER A 79 4.98 -21.63 13.70
N ALA A 80 6.05 -21.10 14.31
CA ALA A 80 7.41 -21.55 14.07
C ALA A 80 7.71 -21.63 12.54
N ASP A 81 7.93 -22.83 12.01
CA ASP A 81 8.20 -23.09 10.58
C ASP A 81 7.00 -23.61 9.79
N GLU A 82 5.86 -23.81 10.44
CA GLU A 82 4.65 -24.31 9.78
C GLU A 82 3.78 -23.15 9.28
N PRO A 83 3.44 -23.11 7.97
CA PRO A 83 2.49 -22.14 7.45
C PRO A 83 1.06 -22.56 7.82
N VAL A 84 0.34 -21.67 8.51
CA VAL A 84 -0.98 -21.96 9.10
C VAL A 84 -2.13 -21.42 8.24
N THR A 85 -2.00 -20.17 7.76
CA THR A 85 -3.07 -19.51 6.99
C THR A 85 -2.55 -18.33 6.16
N VAL A 86 -3.44 -17.66 5.42
CA VAL A 86 -3.13 -16.52 4.56
C VAL A 86 -4.20 -15.43 4.59
N TYR A 87 -3.76 -14.17 4.53
CA TYR A 87 -4.63 -13.00 4.42
C TYR A 87 -4.25 -12.11 3.22
N PRO A 88 -5.20 -11.65 2.38
CA PRO A 88 -6.60 -12.08 2.38
C PRO A 88 -6.73 -13.59 2.10
N PRO A 89 -7.84 -14.22 2.53
CA PRO A 89 -8.09 -15.64 2.24
C PRO A 89 -8.06 -15.89 0.74
N THR A 90 -7.48 -17.02 0.34
CA THR A 90 -7.42 -17.46 -1.05
C THR A 90 -7.51 -18.98 -1.09
N ASP A 91 -8.06 -19.52 -2.18
CA ASP A 91 -8.14 -20.97 -2.42
C ASP A 91 -6.79 -21.55 -2.88
N MET A 92 -5.78 -20.71 -3.09
CA MET A 92 -4.44 -21.16 -3.49
C MET A 92 -3.75 -21.90 -2.34
N PRO A 93 -3.14 -23.08 -2.59
CA PRO A 93 -2.37 -23.78 -1.58
C PRO A 93 -1.23 -22.92 -1.02
N LEU A 94 -1.00 -22.99 0.29
CA LEU A 94 0.09 -22.26 0.94
C LEU A 94 1.47 -22.64 0.37
N SER A 95 1.66 -23.90 0.00
CA SER A 95 2.87 -24.38 -0.67
C SER A 95 3.14 -23.64 -1.99
N THR A 96 2.10 -23.40 -2.78
CA THR A 96 2.21 -22.64 -4.05
C THR A 96 2.55 -21.17 -3.81
N LEU A 97 2.04 -20.56 -2.73
CA LEU A 97 2.41 -19.20 -2.36
C LEU A 97 3.88 -19.12 -1.90
N LEU A 98 4.36 -20.17 -1.23
CA LEU A 98 5.69 -20.18 -0.61
C LEU A 98 6.82 -20.72 -1.50
N GLU A 99 6.51 -21.34 -2.64
CA GLU A 99 7.47 -22.04 -3.52
C GLU A 99 8.77 -21.26 -3.78
N ARG A 100 8.70 -19.94 -3.89
CA ARG A 100 9.84 -19.04 -4.18
C ARG A 100 9.97 -17.91 -3.17
N ALA A 101 9.32 -18.04 -2.02
CA ALA A 101 9.33 -17.03 -0.99
C ALA A 101 10.59 -17.17 -0.12
N ASP A 102 11.24 -16.05 0.14
CA ASP A 102 12.37 -16.01 1.06
C ASP A 102 11.85 -15.99 2.51
N LEU A 103 11.92 -17.15 3.17
CA LEU A 103 11.42 -17.36 4.54
C LEU A 103 12.21 -16.58 5.59
N THR A 104 13.39 -16.05 5.27
CA THR A 104 14.18 -15.23 6.19
C THR A 104 13.58 -13.84 6.40
N LYS A 105 12.67 -13.41 5.50
CA LYS A 105 11.97 -12.12 5.58
C LYS A 105 10.68 -12.18 6.41
N ARG A 106 10.50 -13.24 7.20
CA ARG A 106 9.39 -13.37 8.15
C ARG A 106 9.49 -12.26 9.20
N ILE A 107 8.38 -11.59 9.45
CA ILE A 107 8.24 -10.57 10.49
C ILE A 107 7.61 -11.26 11.69
N ARG A 108 8.30 -11.24 12.84
CA ARG A 108 7.78 -11.86 14.06
C ARG A 108 6.67 -11.00 14.67
N ALA A 109 5.67 -11.63 15.27
CA ALA A 109 4.48 -10.95 15.76
C ALA A 109 4.75 -10.02 16.96
N ASP A 110 5.79 -10.34 17.73
CA ASP A 110 6.34 -9.61 18.87
C ASP A 110 7.40 -8.56 18.47
N GLU A 111 7.88 -8.60 17.23
CA GLU A 111 8.84 -7.64 16.72
C GLU A 111 8.22 -6.25 16.61
N LYS A 112 8.81 -5.29 17.31
CA LYS A 112 8.40 -3.89 17.24
C LYS A 112 8.79 -3.33 15.87
N VAL A 113 7.88 -3.39 14.90
CA VAL A 113 8.05 -2.80 13.56
C VAL A 113 8.37 -1.32 13.70
N LYS A 114 9.61 -0.94 13.35
CA LYS A 114 10.05 0.46 13.45
C LYS A 114 9.39 1.27 12.33
N PRO A 115 9.12 2.56 12.53
CA PRO A 115 8.58 3.43 11.48
C PRO A 115 9.42 3.44 10.19
N THR A 116 10.73 3.22 10.32
CA THR A 116 11.69 3.13 9.21
C THR A 116 11.43 1.96 8.27
N ASP A 117 10.93 0.84 8.77
CA ASP A 117 10.73 -0.37 7.97
C ASP A 117 9.51 -0.21 7.06
N ARG A 118 8.46 0.47 7.56
CA ARG A 118 7.28 0.83 6.76
C ARG A 118 7.62 1.76 5.59
N ALA A 119 8.53 2.69 5.80
CA ALA A 119 9.01 3.60 4.75
C ALA A 119 9.77 2.83 3.65
N LYS A 120 10.59 1.85 4.02
CA LYS A 120 11.31 0.97 3.07
C LYS A 120 10.37 0.07 2.28
N ASP A 121 9.35 -0.50 2.91
CA ASP A 121 8.34 -1.32 2.25
C ASP A 121 7.51 -0.51 1.23
N ALA A 122 7.10 0.71 1.60
CA ALA A 122 6.39 1.61 0.70
C ALA A 122 7.26 2.03 -0.49
N ALA A 123 8.53 2.33 -0.26
CA ALA A 123 9.49 2.63 -1.32
C ALA A 123 9.70 1.43 -2.25
N THR A 124 9.82 0.21 -1.72
CA THR A 124 9.98 -1.03 -2.49
C THR A 124 8.74 -1.31 -3.35
N ALA A 125 7.54 -1.11 -2.79
CA ALA A 125 6.29 -1.25 -3.53
C ALA A 125 6.18 -0.20 -4.65
N ALA A 126 6.61 1.04 -4.40
CA ALA A 126 6.65 2.09 -5.41
C ALA A 126 7.65 1.79 -6.53
N LEU A 127 8.85 1.27 -6.20
CA LEU A 127 9.85 0.86 -7.19
C LEU A 127 9.36 -0.29 -8.08
N ARG A 128 8.64 -1.26 -7.51
CA ARG A 128 7.98 -2.32 -8.30
C ARG A 128 6.89 -1.77 -9.22
N ARG A 129 6.11 -0.79 -8.76
CA ARG A 129 5.06 -0.15 -9.56
C ARG A 129 5.64 0.77 -10.64
N GLY A 130 6.81 1.35 -10.42
CA GLY A 130 7.49 2.27 -11.33
C GLY A 130 8.33 1.63 -12.46
N LYS A 131 8.43 0.30 -12.51
CA LYS A 131 9.06 -0.43 -13.64
C LYS A 131 8.01 -1.17 -14.48
N PRO A 132 7.23 -0.48 -15.33
CA PRO A 132 6.33 -1.14 -16.27
C PRO A 132 7.01 -1.71 -17.53
N ASN A 133 8.35 -1.70 -17.67
CA ASN A 133 8.97 -2.13 -18.94
C ASN A 133 10.46 -2.56 -18.86
N GLN A 134 10.77 -3.61 -18.10
CA GLN A 134 12.04 -4.33 -18.23
C GLN A 134 11.76 -5.84 -18.13
N VAL A 135 11.17 -6.36 -19.20
CA VAL A 135 11.41 -7.73 -19.65
C VAL A 135 12.46 -7.60 -20.74
N ASN A 136 13.65 -8.13 -20.48
CA ASN A 136 14.58 -8.69 -21.46
C ASN A 136 15.41 -9.74 -20.70
#